data_AF-A0A8B6CDE3-F1
#
_entry.id   AF-A0A8B6CDE3-F1
#
_cell.length_a   1.000
_cell.length_b   1.000
_cell.length_c   1.000
_cell.angle_alpha   90.00
_cell.angle_beta   90.00
_cell.angle_gamma   90.00
#
_symmetry.space_group_name_H-M   'P 1'
#
loop_
_entity.id
_entity.type
_entity.pdbx_description
1 polymer ?
#
loop_
_entity_poly.entity_id
_entity_poly.type
_entity_poly.pdbx_seq_one_letter_code
_entity_poly.pdbx_strand_id
1 'polypeptide(L)'
;MDECDTCPICLEIFTSPKILDCRHTFCLNCLKGYSDEIGPKQHKLSCPLCRTELKIPNYGLSHLVTNYFVGISESDKYCLKCKNHLKVSGSCKDCGLSLCMVCFGKHFHSPPNEDLHDNGIEILDSRIDFSSSFLQRLGNLKTIDYYKLETHFVVESPPENDSHVIYSIRLSSSGDLLVVPSGVPFILLMNQYGKTIDKIHTPHQCVGIYETNGGNLMGTFPFKRTILSYKFGVWSAFVTCPDYFPVDIVQLTNGNILTCGKKLHMSFPVFGQGCLQLYSTFGELLRTVDREFGLFDFPHKIAYDKEHGVIAIADHKNHSVILLQENDGPCVIYKGGNKTIAQMSTSSIQTERQICFHASGICYSSDGNFIVCTPEGHLHIINKFGELVALGTTDCEDSFGLFVPDIALDNHGVIWCSDSYYGTIKTFKLGKFANNLDN
;
A
#
# COMPACT_ATOMS: atom_id res chain seq x y z
N MET A 1 20.01 -11.21 23.98
CA MET A 1 19.03 -12.27 23.67
C MET A 1 17.77 -11.81 24.34
N ASP A 2 16.98 -11.00 23.63
CA ASP A 2 15.81 -10.35 24.20
C ASP A 2 14.63 -11.31 24.08
N GLU A 3 13.90 -11.52 25.18
CA GLU A 3 12.75 -12.43 25.32
C GLU A 3 11.50 -12.00 24.48
N CYS A 4 11.66 -11.16 23.45
CA CYS A 4 10.56 -10.44 22.78
C CYS A 4 10.18 -10.98 21.37
N ASP A 5 10.93 -11.93 20.80
CA ASP A 5 10.69 -12.40 19.41
C ASP A 5 9.88 -13.70 19.31
N THR A 6 9.42 -14.24 20.43
CA THR A 6 8.68 -15.51 20.48
C THR A 6 7.22 -15.32 20.85
N CYS A 7 6.34 -16.07 20.19
CA CYS A 7 4.92 -16.06 20.50
C CYS A 7 4.64 -16.73 21.85
N PRO A 8 3.88 -16.11 22.76
CA PRO A 8 3.62 -16.66 24.09
C PRO A 8 2.71 -17.90 24.10
N ILE A 9 2.08 -18.27 22.97
CA ILE A 9 1.25 -19.48 22.85
C ILE A 9 2.10 -20.66 22.36
N CYS A 10 2.78 -20.52 21.22
CA CYS A 10 3.57 -21.62 20.66
C CYS A 10 5.01 -21.65 21.15
N LEU A 11 5.49 -20.59 21.81
CA LEU A 11 6.86 -20.38 22.29
C LEU A 11 7.93 -20.38 21.17
N GLU A 12 7.48 -20.40 19.92
CA GLU A 12 8.31 -20.28 18.72
C GLU A 12 8.39 -18.82 18.25
N ILE A 13 9.40 -18.51 17.42
CA ILE A 13 9.50 -17.22 16.74
C ILE A 13 8.21 -16.93 15.97
N PHE A 14 7.72 -15.68 16.04
CA PHE A 14 6.43 -15.32 15.46
C PHE A 14 6.28 -15.76 14.00
N THR A 15 5.06 -16.15 13.61
CA THR A 15 4.71 -16.30 12.21
C THR A 15 3.37 -15.64 11.92
N SER A 16 3.36 -14.69 10.98
CA SER A 16 2.22 -13.79 10.75
C SER A 16 1.73 -13.17 12.07
N PRO A 17 2.61 -12.43 12.78
CA PRO A 17 2.30 -11.86 14.10
C PRO A 17 1.12 -10.90 14.01
N LYS A 18 0.11 -11.07 14.85
CA LYS A 18 -1.03 -10.17 14.97
C LYS A 18 -0.97 -9.45 16.30
N ILE A 19 -1.06 -8.12 16.25
CA ILE A 19 -1.21 -7.31 17.45
C ILE A 19 -2.69 -7.12 17.78
N LEU A 20 -3.03 -7.31 19.05
CA LEU A 20 -4.36 -7.06 19.59
C LEU A 20 -4.48 -5.60 20.08
N ASP A 21 -5.69 -5.11 20.35
CA ASP A 21 -5.92 -3.76 20.91
C ASP A 21 -5.21 -3.54 22.25
N CYS A 22 -5.01 -4.61 23.02
CA CYS A 22 -4.24 -4.61 24.27
C CYS A 22 -2.71 -4.70 24.04
N ARG A 23 -2.25 -4.66 22.79
CA ARG A 23 -0.85 -4.63 22.32
C ARG A 23 -0.03 -5.91 22.46
N HIS A 24 -0.62 -6.96 23.01
CA HIS A 24 0.01 -8.27 22.97
C HIS A 24 0.02 -8.84 21.55
N THR A 25 1.13 -9.47 21.17
CA THR A 25 1.34 -10.02 19.84
C THR A 25 1.31 -11.55 19.89
N PHE A 26 0.65 -12.17 18.92
CA PHE A 26 0.52 -13.63 18.80
C PHE A 26 0.59 -14.07 17.34
N CYS A 27 0.98 -15.32 17.06
CA CYS A 27 0.84 -15.87 15.71
C CYS A 27 -0.64 -15.96 15.33
N LEU A 28 -1.00 -15.62 14.09
CA LEU A 28 -2.37 -15.76 13.57
C LEU A 28 -2.96 -17.16 13.82
N ASN A 29 -2.17 -18.21 13.59
CA ASN A 29 -2.64 -19.59 13.78
C ASN A 29 -2.88 -19.93 15.26
N CYS A 30 -2.09 -19.35 16.18
CA CYS A 30 -2.29 -19.54 17.61
C CYS A 30 -3.57 -18.85 18.08
N LEU A 31 -3.86 -17.65 17.58
CA LEU A 31 -5.13 -16.96 17.87
C LEU A 31 -6.34 -17.73 17.32
N LYS A 32 -6.24 -18.32 16.13
CA LYS A 32 -7.29 -19.16 15.56
C LYS A 32 -7.58 -20.38 16.44
N GLY A 33 -6.54 -21.15 16.80
CA GLY A 33 -6.69 -22.29 17.70
C GLY A 33 -7.31 -21.92 19.05
N TYR A 34 -6.83 -20.82 19.65
CA TYR A 34 -7.37 -20.31 20.91
C TYR A 34 -8.83 -19.85 20.80
N SER A 35 -9.22 -19.23 19.69
CA SER A 35 -10.62 -18.84 19.43
C SER A 35 -11.54 -20.05 19.26
N ASP A 36 -11.07 -21.10 18.61
CA ASP A 36 -11.84 -22.33 18.39
C ASP A 36 -12.11 -23.07 19.71
N GLU A 37 -11.19 -23.00 20.68
CA GLU A 37 -11.34 -23.57 22.03
C GLU A 37 -12.41 -22.87 22.89
N ILE A 38 -12.59 -21.55 22.71
CA ILE A 38 -13.58 -20.75 23.46
C ILE A 38 -15.01 -20.93 22.91
N GLY A 39 -15.13 -21.45 21.69
CA GLY A 39 -16.39 -21.81 21.03
C GLY A 39 -16.96 -20.70 20.13
N PRO A 40 -17.77 -21.07 19.11
CA PRO A 40 -18.11 -20.21 17.96
C PRO A 40 -19.13 -19.09 18.24
N LYS A 41 -19.47 -18.81 19.51
CA LYS A 41 -20.67 -18.02 19.86
C LYS A 41 -20.43 -16.55 20.17
N GLN A 42 -19.20 -16.04 20.10
CA GLN A 42 -18.95 -14.64 20.43
C GLN A 42 -18.00 -14.03 19.40
N HIS A 43 -18.42 -12.91 18.77
CA HIS A 43 -17.54 -12.01 17.98
C HIS A 43 -16.52 -11.28 18.88
N LYS A 44 -16.06 -11.95 19.94
CA LYS A 44 -15.20 -11.43 20.99
C LYS A 44 -14.12 -12.46 21.27
N LEU A 45 -12.89 -11.98 21.39
CA LEU A 45 -11.75 -12.75 21.85
C LEU A 45 -11.26 -12.11 23.13
N SER A 46 -10.86 -12.90 24.13
CA SER A 46 -10.11 -12.38 25.27
C SER A 46 -8.63 -12.53 25.00
N CYS A 47 -7.81 -11.51 25.30
CA CYS A 47 -6.37 -11.66 25.16
C CYS A 47 -5.86 -12.83 26.03
N PRO A 48 -5.10 -13.79 25.47
CA PRO A 48 -4.54 -14.91 26.24
C PRO A 48 -3.65 -14.49 27.42
N LEU A 49 -3.02 -13.31 27.34
CA LEU A 49 -2.10 -12.80 28.37
C LEU A 49 -2.82 -11.95 29.43
N CYS A 50 -3.57 -10.92 29.02
CA CYS A 50 -4.15 -9.96 29.96
C CYS A 50 -5.68 -10.07 30.10
N ARG A 51 -6.33 -10.98 29.38
CA ARG A 51 -7.78 -11.22 29.38
C ARG A 51 -8.63 -10.02 28.96
N THR A 52 -8.03 -8.95 28.45
CA THR A 52 -8.77 -7.84 27.84
C THR A 52 -9.64 -8.37 26.71
N GLU A 53 -10.95 -8.09 26.76
CA GLU A 53 -11.85 -8.40 25.67
C GLU A 53 -11.54 -7.49 24.48
N LEU A 54 -11.40 -8.11 23.30
CA LEU A 54 -11.34 -7.43 22.02
C LEU A 54 -12.48 -7.93 21.14
N LYS A 55 -12.95 -7.07 20.24
CA LYS A 55 -13.87 -7.49 19.19
C LYS A 55 -13.06 -8.13 18.06
N ILE A 56 -13.57 -9.23 17.50
CA ILE A 56 -12.98 -9.83 16.30
C ILE A 56 -13.45 -8.99 15.10
N PRO A 57 -12.55 -8.57 14.19
CA PRO A 57 -12.95 -7.87 12.97
C PRO A 57 -14.00 -8.66 12.18
N ASN A 58 -14.86 -7.98 11.42
CA ASN A 58 -15.94 -8.59 10.64
C ASN A 58 -15.45 -9.67 9.65
N TYR A 59 -14.19 -9.57 9.22
CA TYR A 59 -13.51 -10.51 8.31
C TYR A 59 -12.56 -11.49 9.02
N GLY A 60 -12.68 -11.62 10.34
CA GLY A 60 -11.94 -12.58 11.15
C GLY A 60 -10.54 -12.14 11.57
N LEU A 61 -9.86 -13.01 12.32
CA LEU A 61 -8.57 -12.75 12.97
C LEU A 61 -7.42 -12.43 11.98
N SER A 62 -7.54 -12.79 10.70
CA SER A 62 -6.55 -12.44 9.68
C SER A 62 -6.47 -10.94 9.40
N HIS A 63 -7.54 -10.19 9.68
CA HIS A 63 -7.63 -8.74 9.49
C HIS A 63 -7.12 -7.93 10.68
N LEU A 64 -6.72 -8.60 11.76
CA LEU A 64 -5.94 -7.94 12.81
C LEU A 64 -4.65 -7.36 12.23
N VAL A 65 -4.17 -6.28 12.83
CA VAL A 65 -2.97 -5.59 12.39
C VAL A 65 -1.78 -6.51 12.54
N THR A 66 -0.98 -6.63 11.48
CA THR A 66 0.26 -7.41 11.56
C THR A 66 1.30 -6.61 12.33
N ASN A 67 1.92 -7.20 13.35
CA ASN A 67 3.01 -6.53 14.06
C ASN A 67 4.30 -6.67 13.27
N TYR A 68 4.71 -5.59 12.61
CA TYR A 68 5.92 -5.52 11.80
C TYR A 68 7.19 -5.26 12.61
N PHE A 69 7.09 -5.19 13.94
CA PHE A 69 8.20 -4.81 14.83
C PHE A 69 8.85 -5.98 15.56
N VAL A 70 8.35 -7.22 15.38
CA VAL A 70 8.88 -8.44 16.00
C VAL A 70 9.63 -9.31 14.98
N GLY A 71 10.61 -10.10 15.41
CA GLY A 71 11.28 -11.10 14.58
C GLY A 71 10.32 -12.23 14.13
N ILE A 72 10.43 -12.69 12.89
CA ILE A 72 9.48 -13.65 12.29
C ILE A 72 10.24 -14.81 11.63
N SER A 73 9.78 -16.06 11.84
CA SER A 73 10.42 -17.28 11.31
C SER A 73 10.07 -17.55 9.84
N GLU A 74 11.07 -17.99 9.06
CA GLU A 74 10.99 -18.13 7.59
C GLU A 74 10.70 -19.56 7.05
N SER A 75 10.65 -20.62 7.87
CA SER A 75 11.03 -21.94 7.33
C SER A 75 9.96 -22.89 6.74
N ASP A 76 8.65 -22.83 7.03
CA ASP A 76 7.80 -24.04 6.77
C ASP A 76 6.40 -23.88 6.11
N LYS A 77 6.08 -22.77 5.45
CA LYS A 77 4.67 -22.48 5.04
C LYS A 77 4.34 -22.50 3.55
N TYR A 78 5.32 -22.64 2.65
CA TYR A 78 5.12 -22.35 1.22
C TYR A 78 5.57 -23.48 0.29
N CYS A 79 4.95 -23.53 -0.90
CA CYS A 79 5.34 -24.41 -2.00
C CYS A 79 6.82 -24.20 -2.35
N LEU A 80 7.66 -25.23 -2.27
CA LEU A 80 9.11 -25.11 -2.46
C LEU A 80 9.51 -24.70 -3.89
N LYS A 81 8.64 -24.91 -4.87
CA LYS A 81 8.90 -24.60 -6.30
C LYS A 81 8.58 -23.17 -6.69
N CYS A 82 7.44 -22.61 -6.28
CA CYS A 82 7.09 -21.22 -6.59
C CYS A 82 7.37 -20.26 -5.43
N LYS A 83 7.56 -20.81 -4.23
CA LYS A 83 7.73 -20.12 -2.94
C LYS A 83 6.57 -19.14 -2.58
N ASN A 84 5.54 -19.02 -3.44
CA ASN A 84 4.56 -17.91 -3.47
C ASN A 84 3.16 -18.33 -3.02
N HIS A 85 2.84 -19.62 -3.08
CA HIS A 85 1.52 -20.15 -2.77
C HIS A 85 1.58 -21.06 -1.53
N LEU A 86 0.52 -21.01 -0.72
CA LEU A 86 0.33 -21.87 0.45
C LEU A 86 0.41 -23.36 0.04
N LYS A 87 0.91 -24.18 0.97
CA LYS A 87 0.88 -25.65 0.86
C LYS A 87 -0.57 -26.12 1.00
N VAL A 88 -1.29 -26.27 -0.13
CA VAL A 88 -2.70 -26.70 -0.15
C VAL A 88 -2.86 -28.11 -0.73
N SER A 89 -1.81 -28.74 -1.28
CA SER A 89 -1.97 -30.04 -1.95
C SER A 89 -0.68 -30.84 -2.11
N GLY A 90 -0.48 -31.81 -1.22
CA GLY A 90 0.35 -33.00 -1.44
C GLY A 90 1.87 -32.79 -1.49
N SER A 91 2.59 -33.69 -0.81
CA SER A 91 4.03 -33.91 -1.00
C SER A 91 4.25 -34.93 -2.13
N CYS A 92 5.17 -34.65 -3.05
CA CYS A 92 5.59 -35.63 -4.04
C CYS A 92 6.40 -36.75 -3.36
N LYS A 93 6.01 -38.01 -3.55
CA LYS A 93 6.66 -39.15 -2.89
C LYS A 93 8.05 -39.48 -3.45
N ASP A 94 8.34 -39.06 -4.68
CA ASP A 94 9.59 -39.42 -5.37
C ASP A 94 10.75 -38.45 -5.07
N CYS A 95 10.46 -37.20 -4.69
CA CYS A 95 11.47 -36.19 -4.36
C CYS A 95 11.24 -35.44 -3.04
N GLY A 96 10.19 -35.78 -2.30
CA GLY A 96 9.85 -35.14 -1.02
C GLY A 96 9.36 -33.69 -1.13
N LEU A 97 9.30 -33.10 -2.34
CA LEU A 97 8.91 -31.70 -2.53
C LEU A 97 7.45 -31.47 -2.11
N SER A 98 7.25 -30.50 -1.21
CA SER A 98 5.93 -29.97 -0.83
C SER A 98 5.50 -28.87 -1.80
N LEU A 99 4.39 -29.07 -2.51
CA LEU A 99 3.95 -28.21 -3.63
C LEU A 99 2.52 -27.67 -3.43
N CYS A 100 2.17 -26.59 -4.13
CA CYS A 100 0.77 -26.12 -4.25
C CYS A 100 0.06 -26.78 -5.44
N MET A 101 -1.28 -26.66 -5.56
CA MET A 101 -2.07 -27.43 -6.56
C MET A 101 -1.61 -27.19 -7.99
N VAL A 102 -1.25 -25.95 -8.30
CA VAL A 102 -0.76 -25.55 -9.62
C VAL A 102 0.63 -26.14 -9.91
N CYS A 103 1.51 -26.16 -8.91
CA CYS A 103 2.85 -26.71 -9.05
C CYS A 103 2.83 -28.24 -9.04
N PHE A 104 1.94 -28.85 -8.25
CA PHE A 104 1.75 -30.31 -8.19
C PHE A 104 1.23 -30.86 -9.52
N GLY A 105 0.24 -30.21 -10.14
CA GLY A 105 -0.30 -30.61 -11.45
C GLY A 105 0.69 -30.44 -12.63
N LYS A 106 1.81 -29.75 -12.42
CA LYS A 106 2.88 -29.53 -13.41
C LYS A 106 4.20 -30.19 -13.00
N HIS A 107 4.19 -31.04 -11.96
CA HIS A 107 5.36 -31.68 -11.42
C HIS A 107 5.51 -33.09 -11.99
N PHE A 108 6.51 -33.26 -12.85
CA PHE A 108 6.86 -34.55 -13.47
C PHE A 108 8.36 -34.78 -13.31
N HIS A 109 8.74 -35.99 -12.92
CA HIS A 109 10.13 -36.40 -12.82
C HIS A 109 10.65 -36.86 -14.18
N SER A 110 11.71 -36.23 -14.67
CA SER A 110 12.67 -36.82 -15.60
C SER A 110 13.96 -37.12 -14.81
N PRO A 111 14.78 -38.10 -15.21
CA PRO A 111 15.87 -38.60 -14.37
C PRO A 111 16.95 -37.54 -14.11
N PRO A 112 17.71 -37.65 -12.99
CA PRO A 112 18.46 -36.54 -12.40
C PRO A 112 19.84 -36.34 -13.03
N ASN A 113 20.33 -35.10 -12.97
CA ASN A 113 21.76 -34.75 -12.95
C ASN A 113 21.98 -33.64 -11.90
N GLU A 114 23.12 -33.73 -11.23
CA GLU A 114 23.49 -33.16 -9.92
C GLU A 114 24.10 -31.74 -9.96
N ASP A 115 24.37 -31.25 -8.73
CA ASP A 115 25.38 -30.24 -8.30
C ASP A 115 25.00 -28.74 -8.23
N LEU A 116 25.46 -27.89 -7.28
CA LEU A 116 25.89 -27.93 -5.86
C LEU A 116 26.31 -26.47 -5.45
N HIS A 117 26.30 -26.16 -4.13
CA HIS A 117 27.12 -25.17 -3.34
C HIS A 117 26.94 -23.61 -3.34
N ASP A 118 26.45 -23.10 -2.19
CA ASP A 118 27.07 -22.28 -1.09
C ASP A 118 27.87 -20.95 -1.26
N ASN A 119 27.54 -19.94 -0.41
CA ASN A 119 28.39 -19.12 0.51
C ASN A 119 27.93 -17.65 0.70
N GLY A 120 27.85 -17.17 1.97
CA GLY A 120 27.35 -15.83 2.39
C GLY A 120 28.40 -14.81 2.87
N ILE A 121 28.01 -13.56 3.22
CA ILE A 121 28.83 -12.48 3.85
C ILE A 121 27.96 -11.43 4.64
N GLU A 122 28.47 -10.92 5.79
CA GLU A 122 27.96 -9.86 6.74
C GLU A 122 28.37 -8.40 6.40
N ILE A 123 27.62 -7.35 6.83
CA ILE A 123 28.11 -5.94 6.98
C ILE A 123 27.43 -5.14 8.14
N LEU A 124 28.24 -4.28 8.79
CA LEU A 124 28.07 -3.39 9.97
C LEU A 124 27.29 -2.05 9.80
N ASP A 125 26.93 -1.49 10.97
CA ASP A 125 26.10 -0.33 11.33
C ASP A 125 26.84 1.03 11.47
N SER A 126 26.15 2.17 11.27
CA SER A 126 26.54 3.48 11.83
C SER A 126 25.42 4.55 11.79
N ARG A 127 25.19 5.19 12.94
CA ARG A 127 24.17 6.20 13.31
C ARG A 127 24.52 7.64 12.92
N ILE A 128 23.50 8.49 12.69
CA ILE A 128 23.58 9.97 12.83
C ILE A 128 22.23 10.55 13.35
N ASP A 129 22.30 11.42 14.37
CA ASP A 129 21.24 12.25 14.99
C ASP A 129 21.02 13.58 14.26
N PHE A 130 19.79 14.12 14.19
CA PHE A 130 19.50 15.59 14.17
C PHE A 130 18.02 15.93 14.47
N SER A 131 17.79 17.20 14.83
CA SER A 131 16.75 17.77 15.70
C SER A 131 15.43 18.29 15.07
N SER A 132 14.32 17.93 15.73
CA SER A 132 13.04 18.63 16.06
C SER A 132 12.19 19.43 15.04
N SER A 133 11.02 18.85 14.68
CA SER A 133 9.66 19.47 14.68
C SER A 133 8.58 18.37 14.49
N PHE A 134 7.35 18.61 14.99
CA PHE A 134 6.15 17.71 15.12
C PHE A 134 6.32 16.36 15.85
N LEU A 135 7.34 15.56 15.50
CA LEU A 135 7.66 14.29 16.16
C LEU A 135 8.20 14.43 17.58
N GLN A 136 8.48 15.63 18.10
CA GLN A 136 8.92 15.80 19.50
C GLN A 136 7.83 15.45 20.56
N ARG A 137 6.64 15.00 20.12
CA ARG A 137 5.61 14.39 20.98
C ARG A 137 5.53 12.86 20.86
N LEU A 138 6.26 12.25 19.94
CA LEU A 138 6.37 10.81 19.72
C LEU A 138 7.87 10.49 19.73
N GLY A 139 8.38 10.03 20.87
CA GLY A 139 9.80 9.67 21.03
C GLY A 139 10.26 8.59 20.04
N ASN A 140 11.55 8.27 20.07
CA ASN A 140 12.26 7.27 19.24
C ASN A 140 11.78 5.81 19.40
N LEU A 141 10.48 5.60 19.55
CA LEU A 141 9.81 4.31 19.64
C LEU A 141 9.04 4.10 18.34
N LYS A 142 9.07 2.88 17.82
CA LYS A 142 8.14 2.46 16.77
C LYS A 142 6.73 2.49 17.39
N THR A 143 5.93 3.52 17.08
CA THR A 143 4.63 3.71 17.73
C THR A 143 3.52 3.03 16.94
N ILE A 144 2.48 2.63 17.66
CA ILE A 144 1.21 2.19 17.07
C ILE A 144 0.20 3.25 17.44
N ASP A 145 -0.23 3.97 16.42
CA ASP A 145 -1.16 5.07 16.49
C ASP A 145 -2.58 4.57 16.22
N TYR A 146 -3.53 5.19 16.92
CA TYR A 146 -4.94 4.87 16.77
C TYR A 146 -5.67 6.04 16.10
N TYR A 147 -6.37 5.73 15.02
CA TYR A 147 -7.11 6.70 14.24
C TYR A 147 -8.60 6.49 14.45
N LYS A 148 -9.26 7.55 14.89
CA LYS A 148 -10.70 7.53 15.14
C LYS A 148 -11.42 8.10 13.92
N LEU A 149 -12.43 7.39 13.43
CA LEU A 149 -13.36 7.87 12.43
C LEU A 149 -14.10 9.08 13.00
N GLU A 150 -13.95 10.23 12.35
CA GLU A 150 -14.65 11.45 12.74
C GLU A 150 -15.98 11.58 11.98
N THR A 151 -15.94 11.47 10.66
CA THR A 151 -17.13 11.58 9.82
C THR A 151 -17.05 10.64 8.62
N HIS A 152 -18.19 10.36 8.01
CA HIS A 152 -18.26 9.74 6.69
C HIS A 152 -19.23 10.51 5.81
N PHE A 153 -18.92 10.60 4.53
CA PHE A 153 -19.68 11.33 3.52
C PHE A 153 -20.03 10.37 2.39
N VAL A 154 -21.29 10.37 1.97
CA VAL A 154 -21.72 9.56 0.82
C VAL A 154 -21.41 10.36 -0.45
N VAL A 155 -20.70 9.74 -1.39
CA VAL A 155 -20.44 10.35 -2.69
C VAL A 155 -21.64 10.12 -3.60
N GLU A 156 -22.14 11.18 -4.21
CA GLU A 156 -23.25 11.09 -5.15
C GLU A 156 -22.90 10.18 -6.34
N SER A 157 -23.61 9.07 -6.48
CA SER A 157 -23.57 8.22 -7.67
C SER A 157 -24.88 8.34 -8.46
N PRO A 158 -24.87 8.14 -9.79
CA PRO A 158 -26.10 8.01 -10.56
C PRO A 158 -26.91 6.83 -10.04
N PRO A 159 -28.25 6.91 -10.06
CA PRO A 159 -29.12 5.83 -9.58
C PRO A 159 -29.05 4.55 -10.43
N GLU A 160 -28.43 4.61 -11.63
CA GLU A 160 -28.38 3.50 -12.60
C GLU A 160 -27.08 2.67 -12.53
N ASN A 161 -26.10 3.04 -11.70
CA ASN A 161 -24.83 2.31 -11.55
C ASN A 161 -24.73 1.63 -10.17
N ASP A 162 -24.67 0.30 -10.17
CA ASP A 162 -24.46 -0.51 -8.95
C ASP A 162 -23.02 -0.44 -8.41
N SER A 163 -22.08 0.21 -9.12
CA SER A 163 -20.69 0.38 -8.66
C SER A 163 -20.45 1.77 -8.08
N HIS A 164 -20.32 1.83 -6.76
CA HIS A 164 -20.02 3.06 -6.02
C HIS A 164 -18.51 3.30 -5.84
N VAL A 165 -17.66 2.81 -6.73
CA VAL A 165 -16.19 2.88 -6.55
C VAL A 165 -15.70 4.32 -6.72
N ILE A 166 -14.77 4.73 -5.86
CA ILE A 166 -14.03 5.99 -5.99
C ILE A 166 -12.64 5.64 -6.51
N TYR A 167 -12.25 6.20 -7.66
CA TYR A 167 -10.96 5.89 -8.27
C TYR A 167 -9.80 6.70 -7.69
N SER A 168 -10.04 7.95 -7.32
CA SER A 168 -9.01 8.79 -6.72
C SER A 168 -9.60 9.89 -5.86
N ILE A 169 -8.86 10.25 -4.81
CA ILE A 169 -9.05 11.47 -4.07
C ILE A 169 -7.73 12.24 -3.96
N ARG A 170 -7.77 13.56 -4.10
CA ARG A 170 -6.61 14.45 -3.92
C ARG A 170 -7.04 15.76 -3.32
N LEU A 171 -6.17 16.36 -2.51
CA LEU A 171 -6.42 17.72 -2.03
C LEU A 171 -5.98 18.74 -3.05
N SER A 172 -6.78 19.78 -3.19
CA SER A 172 -6.43 20.98 -3.91
C SER A 172 -5.50 21.87 -3.08
N SER A 173 -4.91 22.87 -3.74
CA SER A 173 -4.15 23.95 -3.12
C SER A 173 -5.00 24.80 -2.16
N SER A 174 -6.33 24.84 -2.35
CA SER A 174 -7.28 25.49 -1.43
C SER A 174 -7.61 24.64 -0.20
N GLY A 175 -7.21 23.37 -0.15
CA GLY A 175 -7.57 22.42 0.90
C GLY A 175 -8.92 21.73 0.69
N ASP A 176 -9.56 21.93 -0.47
CA ASP A 176 -10.76 21.20 -0.86
C ASP A 176 -10.38 19.83 -1.46
N LEU A 177 -11.26 18.85 -1.33
CA LEU A 177 -11.03 17.50 -1.82
C LEU A 177 -11.58 17.32 -3.24
N LEU A 178 -10.70 17.01 -4.18
CA LEU A 178 -11.04 16.49 -5.50
C LEU A 178 -11.36 15.01 -5.38
N VAL A 179 -12.52 14.59 -5.89
CA VAL A 179 -13.00 13.22 -5.82
C VAL A 179 -13.34 12.74 -7.24
N VAL A 180 -12.78 11.61 -7.63
CA VAL A 180 -13.00 10.98 -8.94
C VAL A 180 -13.88 9.74 -8.77
N PRO A 181 -15.21 9.88 -8.88
CA PRO A 181 -16.13 8.75 -8.86
C PRO A 181 -16.04 7.90 -10.14
N SER A 182 -16.29 6.60 -10.00
CA SER A 182 -16.37 5.65 -11.11
C SER A 182 -17.71 5.74 -11.87
N GLY A 183 -17.67 5.38 -13.15
CA GLY A 183 -18.87 5.26 -13.98
C GLY A 183 -19.52 6.59 -14.36
N VAL A 184 -18.89 7.73 -14.05
CA VAL A 184 -19.39 9.08 -14.37
C VAL A 184 -18.31 9.99 -14.95
N PRO A 185 -18.67 10.87 -15.90
CA PRO A 185 -17.74 11.80 -16.53
C PRO A 185 -17.71 13.15 -15.79
N PHE A 186 -17.45 13.14 -14.49
CA PHE A 186 -17.22 14.36 -13.72
C PHE A 186 -16.32 14.10 -12.52
N ILE A 187 -15.69 15.18 -12.03
CA ILE A 187 -14.92 15.24 -10.79
C ILE A 187 -15.71 16.11 -9.82
N LEU A 188 -15.85 15.66 -8.57
CA LEU A 188 -16.48 16.44 -7.52
C LEU A 188 -15.41 17.22 -6.78
N LEU A 189 -15.68 18.49 -6.51
CA LEU A 189 -14.92 19.29 -5.56
C LEU A 189 -15.74 19.34 -4.27
N MET A 190 -15.18 18.86 -3.16
CA MET A 190 -15.84 18.78 -1.86
C MET A 190 -15.09 19.61 -0.84
N ASN A 191 -15.79 20.35 0.00
CA ASN A 191 -15.14 21.08 1.09
C ASN A 191 -14.84 20.15 2.28
N GLN A 192 -14.16 20.70 3.30
CA GLN A 192 -13.83 19.98 4.54
C GLN A 192 -15.02 19.41 5.33
N TYR A 193 -16.24 19.83 5.03
CA TYR A 193 -17.47 19.32 5.65
C TYR A 193 -18.16 18.24 4.81
N GLY A 194 -17.51 17.79 3.73
CA GLY A 194 -18.04 16.79 2.80
C GLY A 194 -19.19 17.27 1.94
N LYS A 195 -19.38 18.59 1.80
CA LYS A 195 -20.36 19.15 0.87
C LYS A 195 -19.71 19.37 -0.49
N THR A 196 -20.33 18.86 -1.54
CA THR A 196 -19.98 19.18 -2.92
C THR A 196 -20.15 20.69 -3.17
N ILE A 197 -19.04 21.36 -3.50
CA ILE A 197 -19.02 22.78 -3.83
C ILE A 197 -19.05 23.02 -5.33
N ASP A 198 -18.50 22.09 -6.12
CA ASP A 198 -18.52 22.18 -7.58
C ASP A 198 -18.46 20.78 -8.23
N LYS A 199 -18.87 20.70 -9.50
CA LYS A 199 -18.81 19.51 -10.35
C LYS A 199 -18.13 19.87 -11.67
N ILE A 200 -16.90 19.37 -11.84
CA ILE A 200 -16.10 19.60 -13.04
C ILE A 200 -16.38 18.47 -14.03
N HIS A 201 -17.14 18.76 -15.08
CA HIS A 201 -17.43 17.79 -16.13
C HIS A 201 -16.18 17.41 -16.92
N THR A 202 -15.98 16.12 -17.16
CA THR A 202 -14.87 15.57 -17.93
C THR A 202 -15.37 15.04 -19.27
N PRO A 203 -14.54 15.03 -20.33
CA PRO A 203 -14.97 14.51 -21.64
C PRO A 203 -15.20 12.99 -21.63
N HIS A 204 -14.48 12.28 -20.77
CA HIS A 204 -14.51 10.82 -20.63
C HIS A 204 -14.31 10.43 -19.14
N GLN A 205 -14.37 9.14 -18.83
CA GLN A 205 -14.10 8.65 -17.47
C GLN A 205 -12.66 8.99 -17.05
N CYS A 206 -12.55 9.84 -16.03
CA CYS A 206 -11.29 10.15 -15.36
C CYS A 206 -10.99 9.05 -14.31
N VAL A 207 -9.72 8.78 -14.04
CA VAL A 207 -9.28 7.80 -13.02
C VAL A 207 -8.36 8.44 -11.99
N GLY A 208 -7.32 9.15 -12.44
CA GLY A 208 -6.41 9.92 -11.60
C GLY A 208 -6.54 11.40 -11.88
N ILE A 209 -6.36 12.22 -10.85
CA ILE A 209 -6.45 13.67 -10.91
C ILE A 209 -5.30 14.28 -10.11
N TYR A 210 -4.78 15.42 -10.56
CA TYR A 210 -3.77 16.17 -9.82
C TYR A 210 -3.90 17.67 -10.12
N GLU A 211 -3.73 18.51 -9.09
CA GLU A 211 -3.61 19.95 -9.28
C GLU A 211 -2.14 20.34 -9.40
N THR A 212 -1.77 20.89 -10.56
CA THR A 212 -0.43 21.40 -10.83
C THR A 212 -0.11 22.61 -9.97
N ASN A 213 1.18 22.91 -9.80
CA ASN A 213 1.63 24.10 -9.06
C ASN A 213 1.08 25.43 -9.64
N GLY A 214 0.64 25.43 -10.91
CA GLY A 214 -0.01 26.58 -11.55
C GLY A 214 -1.53 26.64 -11.38
N GLY A 215 -2.13 25.81 -10.51
CA GLY A 215 -3.58 25.77 -10.25
C GLY A 215 -4.41 25.12 -11.35
N ASN A 216 -3.79 24.51 -12.36
CA ASN A 216 -4.50 23.77 -13.41
C ASN A 216 -4.67 22.31 -12.98
N LEU A 217 -5.79 21.69 -13.35
CA LEU A 217 -5.97 20.25 -13.09
C LEU A 217 -5.43 19.43 -14.26
N MET A 218 -4.88 18.26 -13.97
CA MET A 218 -4.51 17.26 -14.95
C MET A 218 -5.16 15.93 -14.60
N GLY A 219 -5.82 15.33 -15.58
CA GLY A 219 -6.55 14.07 -15.41
C GLY A 219 -5.99 12.95 -16.29
N THR A 220 -6.01 11.72 -15.78
CA THR A 220 -5.70 10.52 -16.55
C THR A 220 -6.99 9.87 -17.06
N PHE A 221 -6.97 9.46 -18.33
CA PHE A 221 -8.12 8.86 -19.02
C PHE A 221 -7.72 7.53 -19.65
N PRO A 222 -7.55 6.45 -18.85
CA PRO A 222 -6.95 5.20 -19.32
C PRO A 222 -7.68 4.57 -20.51
N PHE A 223 -9.02 4.60 -20.54
CA PHE A 223 -9.78 4.04 -21.67
C PHE A 223 -9.56 4.77 -22.99
N LYS A 224 -9.21 6.06 -22.93
CA LYS A 224 -8.81 6.85 -24.10
C LYS A 224 -7.29 6.88 -24.29
N ARG A 225 -6.55 6.38 -23.31
CA ARG A 225 -5.10 6.42 -23.22
C ARG A 225 -4.57 7.84 -23.45
N THR A 226 -5.12 8.79 -22.72
CA THR A 226 -4.72 10.19 -22.79
C THR A 226 -4.55 10.77 -21.39
N ILE A 227 -3.72 11.81 -21.31
CA ILE A 227 -3.70 12.74 -20.19
C ILE A 227 -4.22 14.06 -20.73
N LEU A 228 -5.18 14.66 -20.03
CA LEU A 228 -5.76 15.94 -20.40
C LEU A 228 -5.44 16.98 -19.32
N SER A 229 -5.29 18.23 -19.74
CA SER A 229 -5.17 19.39 -18.86
C SER A 229 -6.50 20.14 -18.85
N TYR A 230 -6.94 20.58 -17.68
CA TYR A 230 -8.08 21.46 -17.50
C TYR A 230 -7.61 22.85 -17.11
N LYS A 231 -7.86 23.81 -17.99
CA LYS A 231 -7.43 25.20 -17.82
C LYS A 231 -8.51 26.14 -18.34
N PHE A 232 -8.83 27.17 -17.55
CA PHE A 232 -9.86 28.16 -17.88
C PHE A 232 -11.21 27.55 -18.27
N GLY A 233 -11.64 26.50 -17.56
CA GLY A 233 -12.94 25.86 -17.82
C GLY A 233 -12.94 24.82 -18.94
N VAL A 234 -11.80 24.57 -19.59
CA VAL A 234 -11.72 23.73 -20.79
C VAL A 234 -10.71 22.60 -20.63
N TRP A 235 -11.11 21.39 -21.03
CA TRP A 235 -10.21 20.24 -21.16
C TRP A 235 -9.52 20.25 -22.53
N SER A 236 -8.20 20.15 -22.53
CA SER A 236 -7.38 20.00 -23.74
C SER A 236 -6.44 18.81 -23.61
N ALA A 237 -6.07 18.22 -24.75
CA ALA A 237 -5.10 17.14 -24.77
C ALA A 237 -3.73 17.63 -24.31
N PHE A 238 -3.15 16.95 -23.32
CA PHE A 238 -1.77 17.15 -22.91
C PHE A 238 -0.86 16.13 -23.62
N VAL A 239 -1.17 14.83 -23.49
CA VAL A 239 -0.45 13.78 -24.22
C VAL A 239 -1.36 12.59 -24.56
N THR A 240 -1.06 11.94 -25.69
CA THR A 240 -1.64 10.64 -26.07
C THR A 240 -0.65 9.53 -25.74
N CYS A 241 -1.14 8.46 -25.12
CA CYS A 241 -0.37 7.34 -24.59
C CYS A 241 -0.62 6.08 -25.45
N PRO A 242 0.05 5.89 -26.60
CA PRO A 242 -0.30 4.84 -27.55
C PRO A 242 -0.16 3.42 -26.99
N ASP A 243 0.76 3.17 -26.07
CA ASP A 243 1.04 1.85 -25.52
C ASP A 243 0.87 1.81 -23.99
N TYR A 244 0.10 2.74 -23.42
CA TYR A 244 0.06 2.95 -21.99
C TYR A 244 -1.31 3.41 -21.49
N PHE A 245 -1.74 2.82 -20.39
CA PHE A 245 -2.97 3.14 -19.66
C PHE A 245 -2.59 3.94 -18.42
N PRO A 246 -2.61 5.29 -18.48
CA PRO A 246 -2.29 6.13 -17.33
C PRO A 246 -3.35 5.94 -16.23
N VAL A 247 -2.89 5.70 -15.00
CA VAL A 247 -3.76 5.47 -13.84
C VAL A 247 -3.69 6.66 -12.90
N ASP A 248 -2.51 6.97 -12.39
CA ASP A 248 -2.28 8.10 -11.48
C ASP A 248 -1.23 9.07 -12.04
N ILE A 249 -1.19 10.28 -11.48
CA ILE A 249 -0.42 11.39 -12.02
C ILE A 249 0.04 12.34 -10.92
N VAL A 250 1.28 12.82 -11.03
CA VAL A 250 1.85 13.87 -10.17
C VAL A 250 2.74 14.81 -10.98
N GLN A 251 2.98 16.00 -10.45
CA GLN A 251 3.96 16.94 -11.00
C GLN A 251 5.24 16.97 -10.13
N LEU A 252 6.40 16.83 -10.78
CA LEU A 252 7.72 16.94 -10.16
C LEU A 252 8.14 18.41 -9.96
N THR A 253 9.17 18.66 -9.16
CA THR A 253 9.64 20.03 -8.86
C THR A 253 10.09 20.80 -10.09
N ASN A 254 10.70 20.11 -11.07
CA ASN A 254 11.08 20.67 -12.36
C ASN A 254 9.88 20.95 -13.31
N GLY A 255 8.65 20.67 -12.87
CA GLY A 255 7.42 20.86 -13.64
C GLY A 255 7.04 19.69 -14.53
N ASN A 256 7.92 18.69 -14.69
CA ASN A 256 7.64 17.50 -15.48
C ASN A 256 6.50 16.68 -14.86
N ILE A 257 5.83 15.91 -15.70
CA ILE A 257 4.64 15.15 -15.35
C ILE A 257 5.01 13.68 -15.28
N LEU A 258 4.83 13.08 -14.11
CA LEU A 258 5.03 11.66 -13.90
C LEU A 258 3.67 10.96 -13.77
N THR A 259 3.51 9.85 -14.46
CA THR A 259 2.34 9.00 -14.35
C THR A 259 2.76 7.56 -14.11
N CYS A 260 1.95 6.81 -13.36
CA CYS A 260 2.05 5.36 -13.25
C CYS A 260 0.82 4.68 -13.87
N GLY A 261 1.00 3.45 -14.33
CA GLY A 261 -0.04 2.77 -15.05
C GLY A 261 0.43 1.48 -15.69
N LYS A 262 -0.32 1.05 -16.70
CA LYS A 262 -0.16 -0.26 -17.32
C LYS A 262 0.24 -0.15 -18.78
N LYS A 263 1.25 -0.89 -19.21
CA LYS A 263 1.64 -0.99 -20.63
C LYS A 263 0.67 -1.88 -21.42
N LEU A 264 0.34 -1.46 -22.63
CA LEU A 264 -0.46 -2.21 -23.59
C LEU A 264 0.47 -3.23 -24.28
N HIS A 265 0.23 -4.53 -24.07
CA HIS A 265 0.94 -5.59 -24.78
C HIS A 265 -0.03 -6.41 -25.63
N MET A 266 0.36 -6.72 -26.87
CA MET A 266 -0.48 -7.39 -27.87
C MET A 266 -0.49 -8.94 -27.76
N SER A 267 0.09 -9.53 -26.71
CA SER A 267 0.25 -10.99 -26.58
C SER A 267 -0.11 -11.54 -25.20
N PHE A 268 -0.60 -12.80 -25.19
CA PHE A 268 -1.12 -13.62 -24.08
C PHE A 268 -0.23 -13.64 -22.80
N PRO A 269 -0.80 -13.98 -21.62
CA PRO A 269 -0.62 -13.21 -20.40
C PRO A 269 0.79 -13.36 -19.81
N VAL A 270 1.53 -12.26 -19.81
CA VAL A 270 2.69 -12.09 -18.93
C VAL A 270 2.21 -11.34 -17.69
N PHE A 271 2.36 -11.97 -16.51
CA PHE A 271 2.10 -11.33 -15.21
C PHE A 271 2.99 -10.10 -15.05
N GLY A 272 2.44 -9.10 -14.37
CA GLY A 272 2.95 -7.75 -14.32
C GLY A 272 2.90 -7.03 -15.67
N GLN A 273 2.31 -5.84 -15.70
CA GLN A 273 2.37 -4.95 -16.87
C GLN A 273 2.57 -3.47 -16.48
N GLY A 274 3.00 -3.20 -15.25
CA GLY A 274 3.22 -1.86 -14.72
C GLY A 274 4.43 -1.15 -15.30
N CYS A 275 4.31 0.15 -15.53
CA CYS A 275 5.42 1.07 -15.77
C CYS A 275 5.05 2.49 -15.33
N LEU A 276 6.05 3.36 -15.30
CA LEU A 276 5.90 4.81 -15.14
C LEU A 276 6.36 5.49 -16.43
N GLN A 277 5.69 6.59 -16.78
CA GLN A 277 6.10 7.46 -17.89
C GLN A 277 6.31 8.88 -17.38
N LEU A 278 7.45 9.46 -17.73
CA LEU A 278 7.85 10.82 -17.39
C LEU A 278 7.78 11.68 -18.65
N TYR A 279 7.01 12.76 -18.58
CA TYR A 279 6.78 13.71 -19.66
C TYR A 279 7.32 15.09 -19.32
N SER A 280 7.80 15.81 -20.33
CA SER A 280 8.14 17.22 -20.21
C SER A 280 6.90 18.07 -19.94
N THR A 281 7.08 19.32 -19.54
CA THR A 281 6.00 20.31 -19.40
C THR A 281 5.22 20.55 -20.71
N PHE A 282 5.76 20.12 -21.85
CA PHE A 282 5.15 20.24 -23.17
C PHE A 282 4.53 18.92 -23.69
N GLY A 283 4.53 17.86 -22.87
CA GLY A 283 3.94 16.57 -23.22
C GLY A 283 4.85 15.63 -24.02
N GLU A 284 6.14 15.94 -24.12
CA GLU A 284 7.12 15.04 -24.75
C GLU A 284 7.52 13.93 -23.79
N LEU A 285 7.52 12.67 -24.24
CA LEU A 285 7.95 11.54 -23.42
C LEU A 285 9.47 11.60 -23.22
N LEU A 286 9.92 11.87 -21.99
CA LEU A 286 11.33 11.96 -21.62
C LEU A 286 11.90 10.59 -21.27
N ARG A 287 11.15 9.81 -20.48
CA ARG A 287 11.61 8.52 -19.95
C ARG A 287 10.45 7.59 -19.67
N THR A 288 10.66 6.30 -19.89
CA THR A 288 9.80 5.23 -19.35
C THR A 288 10.61 4.45 -18.32
N VAL A 289 10.08 4.28 -17.11
CA VAL A 289 10.64 3.40 -16.09
C VAL A 289 9.77 2.17 -16.04
N ASP A 290 10.27 1.03 -16.49
CA ASP A 290 9.48 -0.17 -16.65
C ASP A 290 9.98 -1.35 -15.80
N ARG A 291 10.05 -2.51 -16.42
CA ARG A 291 10.14 -3.84 -15.85
C ARG A 291 11.56 -4.34 -15.76
N GLU A 292 12.55 -3.56 -16.16
CA GLU A 292 13.94 -3.90 -15.86
C GLU A 292 14.02 -4.25 -14.36
N PHE A 293 14.43 -5.49 -14.07
CA PHE A 293 14.51 -6.07 -12.72
C PHE A 293 13.20 -6.42 -12.00
N GLY A 294 12.04 -6.39 -12.66
CA GLY A 294 10.76 -6.82 -12.05
C GLY A 294 10.17 -5.82 -11.06
N LEU A 295 10.48 -4.53 -11.20
CA LEU A 295 10.21 -3.50 -10.20
C LEU A 295 8.71 -3.21 -9.99
N PHE A 296 7.89 -3.33 -11.04
CA PHE A 296 6.45 -3.01 -11.01
C PHE A 296 5.58 -4.14 -11.57
N ASP A 297 4.47 -4.46 -10.90
CA ASP A 297 3.39 -5.33 -11.39
C ASP A 297 2.15 -4.49 -11.75
N PHE A 298 1.62 -3.74 -10.77
CA PHE A 298 0.45 -2.86 -10.91
C PHE A 298 0.60 -1.58 -10.06
N PRO A 299 1.48 -0.65 -10.47
CA PRO A 299 1.66 0.61 -9.79
C PRO A 299 0.40 1.46 -10.00
N HIS A 300 -0.26 1.80 -8.90
CA HIS A 300 -1.61 2.38 -8.95
C HIS A 300 -1.70 3.78 -8.35
N LYS A 301 -0.84 4.12 -7.39
CA LYS A 301 -0.84 5.44 -6.74
C LYS A 301 0.57 5.95 -6.54
N ILE A 302 0.74 7.26 -6.73
CA ILE A 302 2.00 7.98 -6.56
C ILE A 302 1.83 9.04 -5.47
N ALA A 303 2.84 9.18 -4.63
CA ALA A 303 3.05 10.35 -3.78
C ALA A 303 4.44 10.92 -4.06
N TYR A 304 4.61 12.23 -3.92
CA TYR A 304 5.87 12.90 -4.23
C TYR A 304 6.27 13.83 -3.10
N ASP A 305 7.44 13.56 -2.53
CA ASP A 305 8.15 14.43 -1.62
C ASP A 305 8.89 15.49 -2.45
N LYS A 306 8.29 16.68 -2.54
CA LYS A 306 8.84 17.83 -3.26
C LYS A 306 10.10 18.39 -2.61
N GLU A 307 10.31 18.17 -1.32
CA GLU A 307 11.44 18.75 -0.57
C GLU A 307 12.72 17.96 -0.82
N HIS A 308 12.60 16.62 -0.90
CA HIS A 308 13.76 15.73 -1.06
C HIS A 308 13.83 15.06 -2.42
N GLY A 309 12.83 15.22 -3.29
CA GLY A 309 12.81 14.62 -4.63
C GLY A 309 12.57 13.11 -4.60
N VAL A 310 11.76 12.62 -3.65
CA VAL A 310 11.44 11.18 -3.51
C VAL A 310 10.05 10.90 -4.04
N ILE A 311 9.94 9.93 -4.94
CA ILE A 311 8.70 9.47 -5.54
C ILE A 311 8.36 8.13 -4.90
N ALA A 312 7.23 8.06 -4.21
CA ALA A 312 6.72 6.84 -3.61
C ALA A 312 5.57 6.27 -4.45
N ILE A 313 5.66 4.98 -4.80
CA ILE A 313 4.69 4.30 -5.65
C ILE A 313 4.09 3.12 -4.89
N ALA A 314 2.79 3.13 -4.67
CA ALA A 314 2.07 1.97 -4.16
C ALA A 314 1.78 1.00 -5.31
N ASP A 315 2.31 -0.22 -5.18
CA ASP A 315 2.08 -1.32 -6.11
C ASP A 315 1.37 -2.47 -5.39
N HIS A 316 0.04 -2.48 -5.52
CA HIS A 316 -0.82 -3.42 -4.81
C HIS A 316 -0.49 -4.88 -5.15
N LYS A 317 -0.22 -5.19 -6.43
CA LYS A 317 0.09 -6.57 -6.85
C LYS A 317 1.51 -6.99 -6.53
N ASN A 318 2.43 -6.04 -6.45
CA ASN A 318 3.79 -6.28 -5.99
C ASN A 318 3.91 -6.24 -4.45
N HIS A 319 2.80 -6.08 -3.73
CA HIS A 319 2.75 -6.06 -2.26
C HIS A 319 3.79 -5.12 -1.63
N SER A 320 4.00 -3.95 -2.24
CA SER A 320 5.11 -3.08 -1.86
C SER A 320 4.85 -1.61 -2.16
N VAL A 321 5.64 -0.77 -1.48
CA VAL A 321 5.85 0.62 -1.88
C VAL A 321 7.27 0.74 -2.42
N ILE A 322 7.39 1.27 -3.62
CA ILE A 322 8.67 1.52 -4.28
C ILE A 322 8.99 3.01 -4.10
N LEU A 323 10.14 3.32 -3.52
CA LEU A 323 10.67 4.68 -3.39
C LEU A 323 11.77 4.89 -4.42
N LEU A 324 11.54 5.80 -5.36
CA LEU A 324 12.49 6.23 -6.37
C LEU A 324 13.01 7.63 -6.04
N GLN A 325 14.27 7.87 -6.34
CA GLN A 325 14.86 9.22 -6.32
C GLN A 325 14.69 9.87 -7.69
N GLU A 326 14.35 11.15 -7.72
CA GLU A 326 14.20 11.92 -8.98
C GLU A 326 15.51 11.94 -9.81
N ASN A 327 16.67 11.87 -9.14
CA ASN A 327 18.00 11.92 -9.78
C ASN A 327 18.59 10.53 -10.10
N ASP A 328 17.77 9.50 -10.32
CA ASP A 328 18.22 8.13 -10.61
C ASP A 328 19.10 7.51 -9.50
N GLY A 329 18.86 7.92 -8.26
CA GLY A 329 19.49 7.34 -7.07
C GLY A 329 19.00 5.91 -6.76
N PRO A 330 19.52 5.29 -5.68
CA PRO A 330 19.13 3.94 -5.29
C PRO A 330 17.61 3.86 -5.02
N CYS A 331 17.02 2.75 -5.46
CA CYS A 331 15.60 2.47 -5.24
C CYS A 331 15.43 1.69 -3.93
N VAL A 332 14.44 2.07 -3.13
CA VAL A 332 14.08 1.34 -1.90
C VAL A 332 12.72 0.68 -2.09
N ILE A 333 12.62 -0.60 -1.76
CA ILE A 333 11.38 -1.37 -1.81
C ILE A 333 10.95 -1.67 -0.38
N TYR A 334 9.81 -1.13 0.03
CA TYR A 334 9.19 -1.36 1.33
C TYR A 334 8.10 -2.44 1.23
N LYS A 335 8.14 -3.44 2.13
CA LYS A 335 7.23 -4.59 2.14
C LYS A 335 6.63 -4.85 3.52
N GLY A 336 6.02 -3.81 4.11
CA GLY A 336 5.43 -3.93 5.45
C GLY A 336 6.48 -4.26 6.49
N GLY A 337 7.22 -3.27 6.99
CA GLY A 337 8.25 -3.45 8.02
C GLY A 337 9.64 -3.78 7.49
N ASN A 338 9.74 -4.56 6.42
CA ASN A 338 11.01 -4.87 5.77
C ASN A 338 11.29 -3.87 4.64
N LYS A 339 12.58 -3.51 4.46
CA LYS A 339 13.05 -2.71 3.33
C LYS A 339 14.20 -3.40 2.61
N THR A 340 14.19 -3.35 1.29
CA THR A 340 15.29 -3.83 0.44
C THR A 340 15.79 -2.68 -0.42
N ILE A 341 17.11 -2.52 -0.53
CA ILE A 341 17.72 -1.52 -1.41
C ILE A 341 18.11 -2.24 -2.71
N ALA A 342 17.51 -1.83 -3.83
CA ALA A 342 17.87 -2.33 -5.15
C ALA A 342 18.90 -1.38 -5.78
N GLN A 343 20.11 -1.89 -6.06
CA GLN A 343 21.10 -1.19 -6.89
C GLN A 343 20.83 -1.48 -8.37
N MET A 344 20.97 -0.47 -9.24
CA MET A 344 20.70 -0.58 -10.70
C MET A 344 21.67 -1.52 -11.46
N SER A 345 22.55 -2.23 -10.77
CA SER A 345 23.55 -3.10 -11.40
C SER A 345 23.86 -4.35 -10.55
N THR A 346 22.89 -5.26 -10.37
CA THR A 346 23.17 -6.70 -10.24
C THR A 346 21.88 -7.51 -10.34
N SER A 347 21.98 -8.63 -11.05
CA SER A 347 20.94 -9.63 -11.29
C SER A 347 20.34 -10.22 -10.01
N SER A 348 19.03 -10.50 -10.11
CA SER A 348 18.17 -11.24 -9.18
C SER A 348 18.02 -10.65 -7.77
N ILE A 349 17.01 -9.79 -7.61
CA ILE A 349 16.42 -9.46 -6.31
C ILE A 349 15.89 -10.76 -5.70
N GLN A 350 16.66 -11.34 -4.77
CA GLN A 350 16.16 -12.41 -3.91
C GLN A 350 14.99 -11.83 -3.11
N THR A 351 13.81 -12.39 -3.32
CA THR A 351 12.62 -11.99 -2.57
C THR A 351 12.68 -12.66 -1.21
N GLU A 352 13.31 -11.98 -0.24
CA GLU A 352 12.98 -12.17 1.17
C GLU A 352 11.46 -11.94 1.31
N ARG A 353 10.75 -12.96 1.80
CA ARG A 353 9.29 -13.05 1.75
C ARG A 353 8.74 -13.02 3.16
N GLN A 354 8.08 -11.93 3.50
CA GLN A 354 7.24 -11.87 4.69
C GLN A 354 6.10 -10.86 4.55
N ILE A 355 4.93 -11.34 4.99
CA ILE A 355 3.69 -10.62 5.31
C ILE A 355 2.92 -10.04 4.10
N CYS A 356 1.61 -10.33 4.07
CA CYS A 356 0.66 -9.75 3.12
C CYS A 356 0.51 -8.24 3.40
N PHE A 357 1.42 -7.43 2.89
CA PHE A 357 1.30 -5.98 2.84
C PHE A 357 0.65 -5.59 1.50
N HIS A 358 -0.55 -5.01 1.56
CA HIS A 358 -1.32 -4.64 0.37
C HIS A 358 -1.32 -3.12 0.24
N ALA A 359 -0.23 -2.56 -0.29
CA ALA A 359 -0.12 -1.13 -0.53
C ALA A 359 -1.23 -0.66 -1.48
N SER A 360 -2.02 0.30 -1.05
CA SER A 360 -3.18 0.77 -1.80
C SER A 360 -3.08 2.26 -2.15
N GLY A 361 -3.58 3.12 -1.28
CA GLY A 361 -3.48 4.57 -1.39
C GLY A 361 -2.21 5.05 -0.74
N ILE A 362 -1.64 6.11 -1.29
CA ILE A 362 -0.44 6.73 -0.74
C ILE A 362 -0.53 8.26 -0.87
N CYS A 363 -0.16 8.96 0.20
CA CYS A 363 -0.01 10.40 0.22
C CYS A 363 1.27 10.79 0.96
N TYR A 364 1.70 12.04 0.77
CA TYR A 364 2.86 12.62 1.44
C TYR A 364 2.39 13.64 2.48
N SER A 365 2.94 13.56 3.67
CA SER A 365 2.70 14.49 4.78
C SER A 365 3.69 15.64 4.76
N SER A 366 3.26 16.82 5.20
CA SER A 366 4.13 17.97 5.47
C SER A 366 5.23 17.66 6.49
N ASP A 367 5.08 16.60 7.29
CA ASP A 367 6.08 16.18 8.28
C ASP A 367 7.22 15.33 7.68
N GLY A 368 7.30 15.19 6.35
CA GLY A 368 8.39 14.46 5.72
C GLY A 368 8.18 12.95 5.57
N ASN A 369 6.94 12.47 5.69
CA ASN A 369 6.62 11.05 5.69
C ASN A 369 5.56 10.69 4.65
N PHE A 370 5.65 9.49 4.10
CA PHE A 370 4.60 8.89 3.30
C PHE A 370 3.64 8.11 4.19
N ILE A 371 2.35 8.31 3.98
CA ILE A 371 1.30 7.53 4.62
C ILE A 371 0.74 6.61 3.55
N VAL A 372 0.70 5.31 3.84
CA VAL A 372 0.22 4.26 2.94
C VAL A 372 -0.94 3.56 3.61
N CYS A 373 -2.09 3.46 2.95
CA CYS A 373 -3.19 2.66 3.45
C CYS A 373 -3.20 1.25 2.86
N THR A 374 -3.77 0.32 3.61
CA THR A 374 -4.11 -1.02 3.14
C THR A 374 -5.64 -1.20 3.10
N PRO A 375 -6.18 -2.09 2.25
CA PRO A 375 -7.62 -2.38 2.21
C PRO A 375 -8.20 -2.79 3.57
N GLU A 376 -7.37 -3.42 4.42
CA GLU A 376 -7.77 -3.88 5.75
C GLU A 376 -7.98 -2.76 6.77
N GLY A 377 -7.74 -1.48 6.41
CA GLY A 377 -7.92 -0.36 7.33
C GLY A 377 -6.66 0.01 8.13
N HIS A 378 -5.49 -0.49 7.71
CA HIS A 378 -4.20 -0.20 8.35
C HIS A 378 -3.50 0.94 7.62
N LEU A 379 -2.75 1.75 8.37
CA LEU A 379 -1.93 2.83 7.86
C LEU A 379 -0.46 2.55 8.19
N HIS A 380 0.40 2.66 7.21
CA HIS A 380 1.85 2.57 7.38
C HIS A 380 2.44 3.95 7.15
N ILE A 381 3.14 4.46 8.16
CA ILE A 381 3.86 5.73 8.06
C ILE A 381 5.32 5.40 7.82
N ILE A 382 5.81 5.69 6.61
CA ILE A 382 7.18 5.42 6.20
C ILE A 382 7.91 6.71 5.87
N ASN A 383 9.19 6.80 6.28
CA ASN A 383 10.01 7.97 5.93
C ASN A 383 10.57 7.87 4.51
N LYS A 384 11.26 8.91 4.06
CA LYS A 384 11.93 8.97 2.74
C LYS A 384 12.99 7.88 2.49
N PHE A 385 13.45 7.18 3.53
CA PHE A 385 14.40 6.07 3.46
C PHE A 385 13.73 4.69 3.46
N GLY A 386 12.40 4.64 3.43
CA GLY A 386 11.61 3.41 3.46
C GLY A 386 11.56 2.74 4.82
N GLU A 387 11.81 3.47 5.90
CA GLU A 387 11.74 2.95 7.27
C GLU A 387 10.35 3.14 7.83
N LEU A 388 9.81 2.11 8.47
CA LEU A 388 8.54 2.17 9.18
C LEU A 388 8.70 3.00 10.46
N VAL A 389 8.06 4.17 10.49
CA VAL A 389 8.05 5.10 11.62
C VAL A 389 6.93 4.74 12.58
N ALA A 390 5.72 4.49 12.04
CA ALA A 390 4.54 4.17 12.85
C ALA A 390 3.52 3.35 12.08
N LEU A 391 2.67 2.62 12.82
CA LEU A 391 1.51 1.90 12.29
C LEU A 391 0.23 2.54 12.83
N GLY A 392 -0.68 2.91 11.94
CA GLY A 392 -2.01 3.38 12.28
C GLY A 392 -3.05 2.27 12.16
N THR A 393 -3.98 2.21 13.11
CA THR A 393 -5.15 1.33 13.03
C THR A 393 -6.40 2.19 13.10
N THR A 394 -7.43 1.85 12.32
CA THR A 394 -8.72 2.55 12.39
C THR A 394 -9.72 1.84 13.28
N ASP A 395 -10.65 2.60 13.85
CA ASP A 395 -11.79 2.09 14.63
C ASP A 395 -12.98 1.63 13.77
N CYS A 396 -12.81 1.67 12.44
CA CYS A 396 -13.86 1.31 11.50
C CYS A 396 -14.02 -0.21 11.44
N GLU A 397 -15.17 -0.71 11.91
CA GLU A 397 -15.48 -2.15 11.90
C GLU A 397 -15.54 -2.74 10.47
N ASP A 398 -15.81 -1.90 9.47
CA ASP A 398 -16.02 -2.31 8.07
C ASP A 398 -14.77 -2.23 7.17
N SER A 399 -13.57 -1.98 7.72
CA SER A 399 -12.33 -1.73 6.95
C SER A 399 -12.47 -0.58 5.94
N PHE A 400 -11.48 -0.38 5.06
CA PHE A 400 -11.59 0.60 3.96
C PHE A 400 -12.27 0.01 2.71
N GLY A 401 -12.80 -1.22 2.82
CA GLY A 401 -13.44 -1.95 1.74
C GLY A 401 -12.49 -2.88 0.98
N LEU A 402 -13.06 -3.79 0.18
CA LEU A 402 -12.32 -4.83 -0.57
C LEU A 402 -11.59 -4.32 -1.83
N PHE A 403 -11.80 -3.07 -2.23
CA PHE A 403 -11.20 -2.47 -3.43
C PHE A 403 -10.23 -1.35 -3.04
N VAL A 404 -9.01 -1.41 -3.59
CA VAL A 404 -7.85 -0.49 -3.43
C VAL A 404 -8.27 0.95 -3.07
N PRO A 405 -8.42 1.30 -1.76
CA PRO A 405 -8.74 2.67 -1.35
C PRO A 405 -7.62 3.66 -1.71
N ASP A 406 -7.98 4.92 -1.94
CA ASP A 406 -7.06 6.06 -2.05
C ASP A 406 -7.14 6.93 -0.79
N ILE A 407 -6.06 7.65 -0.50
CA ILE A 407 -5.96 8.52 0.68
C ILE A 407 -5.40 9.90 0.36
N ALA A 408 -5.83 10.89 1.14
CA ALA A 408 -5.28 12.23 1.16
C ALA A 408 -5.13 12.71 2.61
N LEU A 409 -4.14 13.56 2.88
CA LEU A 409 -3.91 14.16 4.19
C LEU A 409 -4.02 15.67 4.08
N ASP A 410 -4.93 16.28 4.85
CA ASP A 410 -5.08 17.73 4.84
C ASP A 410 -4.15 18.45 5.82
N ASN A 411 -4.11 19.77 5.69
CA ASN A 411 -3.26 20.64 6.49
C ASN A 411 -3.64 20.67 7.98
N HIS A 412 -4.77 20.06 8.36
CA HIS A 412 -5.21 19.91 9.75
C HIS A 412 -4.84 18.53 10.34
N GLY A 413 -4.15 17.68 9.56
CA GLY A 413 -3.77 16.34 9.97
C GLY A 413 -4.94 15.35 9.93
N VAL A 414 -5.99 15.64 9.16
CA VAL A 414 -7.12 14.72 8.94
C VAL A 414 -6.84 13.90 7.68
N ILE A 415 -6.95 12.59 7.84
CA ILE A 415 -6.79 11.62 6.77
C ILE A 415 -8.15 11.39 6.12
N TRP A 416 -8.25 11.71 4.85
CA TRP A 416 -9.38 11.39 4.00
C TRP A 416 -9.10 10.05 3.32
N CYS A 417 -10.04 9.11 3.40
CA CYS A 417 -9.92 7.80 2.79
C CYS A 417 -11.18 7.49 1.98
N SER A 418 -11.00 7.03 0.75
CA SER A 418 -12.13 6.53 -0.05
C SER A 418 -12.49 5.11 0.38
N ASP A 419 -13.76 4.88 0.70
CA ASP A 419 -14.34 3.55 0.83
C ASP A 419 -14.99 3.16 -0.50
N SER A 420 -14.25 2.38 -1.28
CA SER A 420 -14.62 2.00 -2.63
C SER A 420 -15.76 0.98 -2.70
N TYR A 421 -16.18 0.40 -1.58
CA TYR A 421 -17.32 -0.53 -1.57
C TYR A 421 -18.64 0.22 -1.43
N TYR A 422 -18.72 1.16 -0.50
CA TYR A 422 -19.93 1.93 -0.23
C TYR A 422 -19.99 3.26 -1.00
N GLY A 423 -18.92 3.63 -1.71
CA GLY A 423 -18.78 4.95 -2.32
C GLY A 423 -18.87 6.07 -1.32
N THR A 424 -18.21 5.89 -0.19
CA THR A 424 -18.14 6.91 0.84
C THR A 424 -16.73 7.42 0.99
N ILE A 425 -16.60 8.61 1.55
CA ILE A 425 -15.33 9.16 1.98
C ILE A 425 -15.37 9.24 3.50
N LYS A 426 -14.42 8.57 4.14
CA LYS A 426 -14.26 8.55 5.59
C LYS A 426 -13.12 9.50 5.98
N THR A 427 -13.32 10.24 7.07
CA THR A 427 -12.27 11.10 7.64
C THR A 427 -11.80 10.53 8.96
N PHE A 428 -10.49 10.51 9.14
CA PHE A 428 -9.85 10.01 10.34
C PHE A 428 -8.94 11.07 10.91
N LYS A 429 -9.04 11.25 12.23
CA LYS A 429 -8.10 12.07 12.97
C LYS A 429 -7.31 11.20 13.92
N LEU A 430 -6.05 11.56 14.13
CA LEU A 430 -5.24 10.91 15.14
C LEU A 430 -5.90 11.09 16.50
N GLY A 431 -6.38 9.97 17.06
CA GLY A 431 -6.73 9.89 18.47
C GLY A 431 -5.43 9.73 19.25
N LYS A 432 -5.18 10.57 20.26
CA LYS A 432 -4.03 10.34 21.15
C LYS A 432 -4.23 9.01 21.87
N PHE A 433 -3.37 8.04 21.58
CA PHE A 433 -3.30 6.80 22.34
C PHE A 433 -1.85 6.52 22.69
N ALA A 434 -1.49 6.70 23.96
CA ALA A 434 -0.12 6.45 24.42
C ALA A 434 0.14 4.94 24.46
N ASN A 435 1.19 4.48 23.78
CA ASN A 435 1.77 3.15 23.99
C ASN A 435 2.26 3.04 25.44
N ASN A 436 1.54 2.28 26.28
CA ASN A 436 2.02 1.81 27.59
C ASN A 436 3.03 0.67 27.38
N LEU A 437 3.99 0.83 26.48
CA LEU A 437 5.07 -0.13 26.28
C LEU A 437 6.23 0.12 27.28
N ASP A 438 6.15 1.19 28.09
CA ASP A 438 7.14 1.54 29.11
C ASP A 438 6.55 1.54 30.55
N ASN A 439 5.75 0.54 30.93
CA ASN A 439 5.43 0.30 32.34
C ASN A 439 5.83 -1.10 32.78
#